data_AF-A0A1D1VDA9-F1
#
_entry.id   AF-A0A1D1VDA9-F1
#
_cell.length_a   1.000
_cell.length_b   1.000
_cell.length_c   1.000
_cell.angle_alpha   90.00
_cell.angle_beta   90.00
_cell.angle_gamma   90.00
#
_symmetry.space_group_name_H-M   'P 1'
#
loop_
_entity.id
_entity.type
_entity.pdbx_description
1 polymer ?
#
loop_
_entity_poly.entity_id
_entity_poly.type
_entity_poly.pdbx_seq_one_letter_code
_entity_poly.pdbx_strand_id
1 'polypeptide(L)'
;MDSVLKFALLTIIFDSARAQLIPFSVFSTNNNNQSSPLQIEVLLLRFDNPNGIVYSGKKCDFFAWGCDISAFGYIDVTRPYDEWPGERDMRGSDHFWYKSEESSPRFNRMFTLTLCDPKAFSAGNLRVHMMDIDGGLRGADDFINNFNCIFSKPGVISSNEQSAPWSREMTCDAMYLQPMMSMYFKYRMFYQPNSWACK
;
A
#
# COMPACT_ATOMS: atom_id res chain seq x y z
N MET A 1 -9.18 57.30 19.56
CA MET A 1 -7.80 56.88 19.90
C MET A 1 -7.06 56.83 18.59
N ASP A 2 -6.46 57.96 18.24
CA ASP A 2 -6.03 58.29 16.89
C ASP A 2 -4.60 57.82 16.66
N SER A 3 -4.38 57.01 15.62
CA SER A 3 -3.04 56.59 15.20
C SER A 3 -2.65 57.31 13.91
N VAL A 4 -1.69 58.21 14.06
CA VAL A 4 -1.10 59.04 13.01
C VAL A 4 -0.06 58.22 12.24
N LEU A 5 -0.31 57.96 10.96
CA LEU A 5 0.64 57.39 10.02
C LEU A 5 1.73 58.42 9.67
N LYS A 6 3.00 58.10 9.91
CA LYS A 6 4.16 58.85 9.40
C LYS A 6 4.74 58.12 8.19
N PHE A 7 4.59 58.69 7.01
CA PHE A 7 5.30 58.27 5.80
C PHE A 7 6.68 58.92 5.76
N ALA A 8 7.73 58.11 5.75
CA ALA A 8 9.10 58.54 5.47
C ALA A 8 9.36 58.42 3.96
N LEU A 9 9.66 59.54 3.32
CA LEU A 9 10.15 59.57 1.94
C LEU A 9 11.60 59.08 1.91
N LEU A 10 11.84 57.97 1.20
CA LEU A 10 13.17 57.46 0.93
C LEU A 10 13.62 57.95 -0.44
N THR A 11 14.63 58.82 -0.46
CA THR A 11 15.27 59.32 -1.69
C THR A 11 16.30 58.29 -2.15
N ILE A 12 16.08 57.66 -3.31
CA ILE A 12 17.02 56.73 -3.93
C ILE A 12 17.86 57.51 -4.95
N ILE A 13 19.18 57.55 -4.72
CA ILE A 13 20.17 58.10 -5.64
C ILE A 13 20.57 56.99 -6.62
N PHE A 14 20.39 57.23 -7.91
CA PHE A 14 20.82 56.33 -8.98
C PHE A 14 22.25 56.65 -9.38
N ASP A 15 23.20 55.82 -8.95
CA ASP A 15 24.56 55.84 -9.48
C ASP A 15 24.64 55.04 -10.79
N SER A 16 25.22 55.71 -11.80
CA SER A 16 25.44 55.21 -13.16
C SER A 16 26.50 54.10 -13.17
N ALA A 17 26.05 52.85 -13.02
CA ALA A 17 26.92 51.67 -13.13
C ALA A 17 27.20 51.30 -14.60
N ARG A 18 28.48 51.16 -14.93
CA ARG A 18 29.00 50.66 -16.19
C ARG A 18 28.51 49.24 -16.46
N ALA A 19 27.85 49.04 -17.60
CA ALA A 19 27.47 47.74 -18.11
C ALA A 19 28.71 46.92 -18.50
N GLN A 20 29.16 46.04 -17.61
CA GLN A 20 30.04 44.94 -17.98
C GLN A 20 29.17 43.79 -18.50
N LEU A 21 29.42 43.40 -19.75
CA LEU A 21 28.80 42.23 -20.38
C LEU A 21 29.33 40.98 -19.68
N ILE A 22 28.56 40.47 -18.71
CA ILE A 22 28.83 39.19 -18.06
C ILE A 22 28.39 38.09 -19.05
N PRO A 23 29.25 37.10 -19.35
CA PRO A 23 28.84 35.95 -20.16
C PRO A 23 27.66 35.27 -19.49
N PHE A 24 26.54 35.16 -20.22
CA PHE A 24 25.37 34.42 -19.78
C PHE A 24 25.73 32.94 -19.65
N SER A 25 26.07 32.52 -18.43
CA SER A 25 25.99 31.11 -18.05
C SER A 25 24.53 30.72 -18.17
N VAL A 26 24.20 29.87 -19.14
CA VAL A 26 22.90 29.22 -19.21
C VAL A 26 22.83 28.29 -17.99
N PHE A 27 22.33 28.80 -16.87
CA PHE A 27 21.95 27.98 -15.73
C PHE A 27 20.78 27.12 -16.20
N SER A 28 21.09 25.89 -16.59
CA SER A 28 20.08 24.85 -16.69
C SER A 28 19.53 24.67 -15.29
N THR A 29 18.42 25.34 -14.99
CA THR A 29 17.59 25.02 -13.85
C THR A 29 17.00 23.65 -14.17
N ASN A 30 17.76 22.60 -13.86
CA ASN A 30 17.24 21.26 -13.68
C ASN A 30 16.23 21.36 -12.53
N ASN A 31 15.03 21.82 -12.86
CA ASN A 31 13.83 21.76 -12.05
C ASN A 31 13.35 20.29 -12.04
N ASN A 32 14.28 19.37 -11.75
CA ASN A 32 13.99 18.01 -11.39
C ASN A 32 13.46 18.04 -9.96
N ASN A 33 12.32 18.70 -9.76
CA ASN A 33 11.45 18.56 -8.59
C ASN A 33 10.79 17.16 -8.63
N GLN A 34 11.54 16.14 -9.03
CA GLN A 34 11.11 14.77 -9.00
C GLN A 34 11.19 14.34 -7.54
N SER A 35 10.03 14.18 -6.92
CA SER A 35 9.95 13.63 -5.57
C SER A 35 10.58 12.24 -5.56
N SER A 36 11.36 11.95 -4.52
CA SER A 36 11.88 10.61 -4.27
C SER A 36 10.75 9.57 -4.34
N PRO A 37 10.95 8.41 -4.99
CA PRO A 37 9.94 7.36 -5.02
C PRO A 37 9.55 6.93 -3.61
N LEU A 38 8.28 6.60 -3.42
CA LEU A 38 7.75 6.10 -2.15
C LEU A 38 7.66 4.58 -2.21
N GLN A 39 8.39 3.90 -1.32
CA GLN A 39 8.21 2.47 -1.09
C GLN A 39 7.08 2.26 -0.10
N ILE A 40 6.10 1.46 -0.50
CA ILE A 40 5.06 0.93 0.37
C ILE A 40 5.36 -0.55 0.61
N GLU A 41 5.39 -0.93 1.87
CA GLU A 41 5.49 -2.33 2.29
C GLU A 41 4.29 -2.70 3.15
N VAL A 42 3.63 -3.79 2.79
CA VAL A 42 2.50 -4.35 3.53
C VAL A 42 2.87 -5.76 3.95
N LEU A 43 2.92 -6.02 5.25
CA LEU A 43 3.17 -7.35 5.80
C LEU A 43 1.83 -7.99 6.19
N LEU A 44 1.44 -9.01 5.44
CA LEU A 44 0.34 -9.88 5.77
C LEU A 44 0.78 -10.88 6.84
N LEU A 45 0.17 -10.80 8.03
CA LEU A 45 0.63 -11.50 9.22
C LEU A 45 0.06 -12.91 9.31
N ARG A 46 -1.27 -13.00 9.37
CA ARG A 46 -1.99 -14.25 9.59
C ARG A 46 -3.43 -14.17 9.08
N PHE A 47 -3.99 -15.35 8.86
CA PHE A 47 -5.41 -15.60 8.69
C PHE A 47 -5.88 -16.47 9.85
N ASP A 48 -6.99 -16.09 10.46
CA ASP A 48 -7.66 -16.85 11.50
C ASP A 48 -8.98 -17.37 10.92
N ASN A 49 -9.09 -18.68 10.74
CA ASN A 49 -10.32 -19.39 10.40
C ASN A 49 -10.37 -20.69 11.22
N PRO A 50 -10.52 -20.57 12.56
CA PRO A 50 -10.39 -21.70 13.48
C PRO A 50 -11.43 -22.79 13.22
N ASN A 51 -12.52 -22.45 12.57
CA ASN A 51 -13.57 -23.40 12.23
C ASN A 51 -13.34 -24.09 10.87
N GLY A 52 -12.32 -23.71 10.10
CA GLY A 52 -12.06 -24.28 8.77
C GLY A 52 -13.28 -24.17 7.87
N ILE A 53 -13.86 -22.97 7.78
CA ILE A 53 -15.07 -22.72 6.99
C ILE A 53 -14.81 -21.83 5.77
N VAL A 54 -15.65 -22.01 4.76
CA VAL A 54 -15.67 -21.24 3.52
C VAL A 54 -16.68 -20.09 3.58
N TYR A 55 -16.80 -19.29 2.52
CA TYR A 55 -17.69 -18.11 2.49
C TYR A 55 -19.16 -18.43 2.79
N SER A 56 -19.60 -19.66 2.56
CA SER A 56 -20.97 -20.12 2.80
C SER A 56 -21.19 -20.62 4.23
N GLY A 57 -20.17 -20.61 5.09
CA GLY A 57 -20.20 -21.18 6.44
C GLY A 57 -20.09 -22.71 6.50
N LYS A 58 -19.93 -23.38 5.35
CA LYS A 58 -19.65 -24.82 5.29
C LYS A 58 -18.19 -25.08 5.67
N LYS A 59 -17.88 -26.30 6.10
CA LYS A 59 -16.50 -26.75 6.25
C LYS A 59 -15.80 -26.76 4.89
N CYS A 60 -14.51 -26.41 4.87
CA CYS A 60 -13.58 -26.58 3.75
C CYS A 60 -13.65 -28.03 3.25
N ASP A 61 -13.12 -28.95 4.04
CA ASP A 61 -13.27 -30.38 3.81
C ASP A 61 -14.34 -31.01 4.73
N PHE A 62 -15.22 -31.84 4.17
CA PHE A 62 -16.21 -32.57 4.98
C PHE A 62 -15.56 -33.61 5.92
N PHE A 63 -14.45 -34.23 5.49
CA PHE A 63 -13.76 -35.30 6.23
C PHE A 63 -12.42 -34.88 6.83
N ALA A 64 -11.88 -33.72 6.46
CA ALA A 64 -10.60 -33.23 7.00
C ALA A 64 -10.81 -32.17 8.09
N TRP A 65 -9.77 -31.97 8.89
CA TRP A 65 -9.79 -31.05 10.02
C TRP A 65 -9.30 -29.64 9.65
N GLY A 66 -8.98 -29.40 8.37
CA GLY A 66 -8.30 -28.21 7.88
C GLY A 66 -8.88 -27.66 6.58
N CYS A 67 -8.20 -26.66 6.02
CA CYS A 67 -8.39 -26.18 4.67
C CYS A 67 -7.05 -26.28 3.91
N ASP A 68 -7.11 -26.57 2.63
CA ASP A 68 -6.03 -26.55 1.66
C ASP A 68 -5.93 -25.15 1.02
N ILE A 69 -5.48 -24.18 1.82
CA ILE A 69 -5.54 -22.75 1.47
C ILE A 69 -4.59 -22.40 0.33
N SER A 70 -5.14 -21.86 -0.76
CA SER A 70 -4.42 -21.07 -1.77
C SER A 70 -4.82 -19.59 -1.68
N ALA A 71 -3.83 -18.70 -1.75
CA ALA A 71 -4.06 -17.26 -1.67
C ALA A 71 -3.33 -16.44 -2.74
N PHE A 72 -4.03 -15.43 -3.23
CA PHE A 72 -3.57 -14.46 -4.22
C PHE A 72 -3.70 -13.05 -3.64
N GLY A 73 -2.80 -12.14 -3.97
CA GLY A 73 -2.92 -10.77 -3.48
C GLY A 73 -2.04 -9.75 -4.17
N TYR A 74 -2.50 -8.50 -4.15
CA TYR A 74 -1.78 -7.36 -4.70
C TYR A 74 -2.15 -6.06 -3.96
N ILE A 75 -1.29 -5.05 -4.07
CA ILE A 75 -1.56 -3.72 -3.52
C ILE A 75 -2.23 -2.86 -4.59
N ASP A 76 -3.47 -2.44 -4.33
CA ASP A 76 -4.24 -1.49 -5.12
C ASP A 76 -4.08 -0.07 -4.54
N VAL A 77 -3.45 0.82 -5.29
CA VAL A 77 -3.26 2.24 -4.92
C VAL A 77 -4.08 3.18 -5.79
N THR A 78 -4.66 2.66 -6.87
CA THR A 78 -5.40 3.46 -7.85
C THR A 78 -6.85 3.58 -7.43
N ARG A 79 -7.45 2.48 -6.96
CA ARG A 79 -8.86 2.37 -6.60
C ARG A 79 -9.03 1.65 -5.24
N PRO A 80 -8.37 2.13 -4.16
CA PRO A 80 -8.30 1.41 -2.89
C PRO A 80 -9.66 1.21 -2.21
N TYR A 81 -10.63 2.07 -2.51
CA TYR A 81 -11.99 2.04 -1.95
C TYR A 81 -13.04 1.45 -2.90
N ASP A 82 -12.66 1.08 -4.13
CA ASP A 82 -13.59 0.44 -5.06
C ASP A 82 -13.96 -0.97 -4.56
N GLU A 83 -15.16 -1.40 -4.94
CA GLU A 83 -15.62 -2.77 -4.76
C GLU A 83 -14.63 -3.78 -5.37
N TRP A 84 -14.67 -5.00 -4.86
CA TRP A 84 -13.82 -6.08 -5.36
C TRP A 84 -14.07 -6.30 -6.88
N PRO A 85 -13.03 -6.47 -7.71
CA PRO A 85 -11.61 -6.68 -7.36
C PRO A 85 -10.78 -5.40 -7.32
N GLY A 86 -11.37 -4.21 -7.42
CA GLY A 86 -10.65 -2.93 -7.48
C GLY A 86 -10.09 -2.62 -8.85
N GLU A 87 -8.82 -2.22 -8.90
CA GLU A 87 -8.13 -1.83 -10.13
C GLU A 87 -8.15 -2.89 -11.23
N ARG A 88 -7.95 -4.16 -10.88
CA ARG A 88 -7.83 -5.27 -11.82
C ARG A 88 -8.19 -6.62 -11.21
N ASP A 89 -8.46 -7.61 -12.06
CA ASP A 89 -8.56 -9.00 -11.67
C ASP A 89 -7.23 -9.57 -11.16
N MET A 90 -7.33 -10.60 -10.32
CA MET A 90 -6.20 -11.41 -9.85
C MET A 90 -5.57 -12.18 -11.03
N ARG A 91 -4.24 -12.24 -11.05
CA ARG A 91 -3.43 -12.95 -12.04
C ARG A 91 -2.66 -14.06 -11.35
N GLY A 92 -2.16 -15.03 -12.13
CA GLY A 92 -1.29 -16.09 -11.59
C GLY A 92 -0.03 -15.56 -10.89
N SER A 93 0.49 -14.41 -11.32
CA SER A 93 1.62 -13.73 -10.67
C SER A 93 1.30 -13.19 -9.27
N ASP A 94 0.02 -13.06 -8.91
CA ASP A 94 -0.42 -12.60 -7.59
C ASP A 94 -0.51 -13.75 -6.58
N HIS A 95 -0.35 -15.00 -7.02
CA HIS A 95 -0.30 -16.16 -6.12
C HIS A 95 0.92 -16.06 -5.21
N PHE A 96 0.70 -16.10 -3.89
CA PHE A 96 1.77 -15.94 -2.92
C PHE A 96 1.81 -17.04 -1.86
N TRP A 97 0.77 -17.88 -1.77
CA TRP A 97 0.68 -18.88 -0.73
C TRP A 97 -0.13 -20.10 -1.16
N TYR A 98 0.40 -21.26 -0.81
CA TYR A 98 -0.34 -22.51 -0.79
C TYR A 98 0.11 -23.32 0.42
N LYS A 99 -0.84 -23.83 1.21
CA LYS A 99 -0.54 -24.78 2.28
C LYS A 99 -1.75 -25.66 2.57
N SER A 100 -1.48 -26.96 2.72
CA SER A 100 -2.48 -27.99 2.97
C SER A 100 -2.78 -28.13 4.46
N GLU A 101 -4.03 -28.50 4.78
CA GLU A 101 -4.53 -28.87 6.11
C GLU A 101 -4.31 -27.82 7.23
N GLU A 102 -4.26 -26.53 6.91
CA GLU A 102 -4.09 -25.46 7.91
C GLU A 102 -5.11 -24.33 7.71
N SER A 103 -6.12 -24.29 8.59
CA SER A 103 -7.18 -23.28 8.49
C SER A 103 -6.79 -21.89 9.00
N SER A 104 -5.78 -21.80 9.89
CA SER A 104 -5.34 -20.52 10.48
C SER A 104 -3.84 -20.27 10.27
N PRO A 105 -3.38 -20.13 9.01
CA PRO A 105 -1.97 -20.00 8.69
C PRO A 105 -1.39 -18.66 9.12
N ARG A 106 -0.12 -18.69 9.52
CA ARG A 106 0.71 -17.49 9.63
C ARG A 106 1.51 -17.30 8.35
N PHE A 107 1.09 -16.33 7.53
CA PHE A 107 1.73 -16.04 6.25
C PHE A 107 3.11 -15.40 6.43
N ASN A 108 3.20 -14.35 7.26
CA ASN A 108 4.36 -13.44 7.32
C ASN A 108 4.86 -13.01 5.93
N ARG A 109 3.92 -12.75 5.01
CA ARG A 109 4.22 -12.43 3.61
C ARG A 109 4.28 -10.91 3.39
N MET A 110 5.38 -10.45 2.81
CA MET A 110 5.56 -9.04 2.47
C MET A 110 5.15 -8.77 1.02
N PHE A 111 4.37 -7.71 0.83
CA PHE A 111 4.02 -7.12 -0.45
C PHE A 111 4.69 -5.75 -0.54
N THR A 112 5.25 -5.46 -1.72
CA THR A 112 6.10 -4.28 -1.91
C THR A 112 5.67 -3.59 -3.19
N LEU A 113 5.39 -2.29 -3.12
CA LEU A 113 5.02 -1.45 -4.26
C LEU A 113 5.78 -0.13 -4.19
N THR A 114 6.36 0.29 -5.31
CA THR A 114 7.06 1.56 -5.41
C THR A 114 6.22 2.55 -6.21
N LEU A 115 5.95 3.72 -5.64
CA LEU A 115 5.20 4.79 -6.29
C LEU A 115 6.15 5.90 -6.75
N CYS A 116 6.06 6.20 -8.03
CA CYS A 116 6.90 7.23 -8.67
C CYS A 116 6.32 8.64 -8.53
N ASP A 117 5.00 8.76 -8.33
CA ASP A 117 4.34 10.01 -7.96
C ASP A 117 3.69 9.89 -6.56
N PRO A 118 4.46 10.08 -5.49
CA PRO A 118 3.97 9.96 -4.12
C PRO A 118 3.06 11.12 -3.69
N LYS A 119 2.92 12.18 -4.50
CA LYS A 119 2.08 13.33 -4.15
C LYS A 119 0.60 13.00 -4.25
N ALA A 120 0.22 12.15 -5.21
CA ALA A 120 -1.15 11.70 -5.42
C ALA A 120 -1.59 10.61 -4.44
N PHE A 121 -0.65 9.93 -3.78
CA PHE A 121 -0.96 8.83 -2.88
C PHE A 121 -1.61 9.30 -1.57
N SER A 122 -2.79 8.77 -1.27
CA SER A 122 -3.55 9.03 -0.04
C SER A 122 -3.85 7.75 0.75
N ALA A 123 -4.16 6.66 0.05
CA ALA A 123 -4.49 5.36 0.62
C ALA A 123 -4.12 4.22 -0.34
N GLY A 124 -3.97 3.02 0.20
CA GLY A 124 -3.82 1.78 -0.55
C GLY A 124 -4.67 0.67 0.08
N ASN A 125 -4.85 -0.41 -0.66
CA ASN A 125 -5.59 -1.58 -0.23
C ASN A 125 -4.83 -2.84 -0.65
N LEU A 126 -4.34 -3.62 0.31
CA LEU A 126 -3.88 -4.97 0.00
C LEU A 126 -5.13 -5.86 -0.16
N ARG A 127 -5.39 -6.26 -1.41
CA ARG A 127 -6.50 -7.14 -1.78
C ARG A 127 -6.03 -8.58 -1.72
N VAL A 128 -6.75 -9.44 -1.02
CA VAL A 128 -6.40 -10.86 -0.87
C VAL A 128 -7.59 -11.75 -1.22
N HIS A 129 -7.38 -12.68 -2.14
CA HIS A 129 -8.33 -13.71 -2.55
C HIS A 129 -7.90 -15.05 -1.96
N MET A 130 -8.81 -15.77 -1.33
CA MET A 130 -8.52 -17.06 -0.71
C MET A 130 -9.48 -18.14 -1.19
N MET A 131 -8.91 -19.30 -1.53
CA MET A 131 -9.59 -20.51 -1.96
C MET A 131 -9.11 -21.68 -1.11
N ASP A 132 -9.96 -22.67 -0.97
CA ASP A 132 -9.67 -24.02 -0.50
C ASP A 132 -9.52 -24.91 -1.75
N ILE A 133 -8.35 -25.52 -1.94
CA ILE A 133 -8.04 -26.24 -3.18
C ILE A 133 -8.35 -27.72 -3.00
N ASP A 134 -9.35 -28.20 -3.71
CA ASP A 134 -9.79 -29.58 -3.65
C ASP A 134 -9.08 -30.42 -4.71
N GLY A 135 -8.07 -31.17 -4.27
CA GLY A 135 -7.37 -32.09 -5.16
C GLY A 135 -8.24 -33.28 -5.62
N GLY A 136 -8.39 -33.45 -6.93
CA GLY A 136 -8.80 -34.71 -7.56
C GLY A 136 -10.24 -35.15 -7.28
N LEU A 137 -10.42 -36.07 -6.32
CA LEU A 137 -11.72 -36.70 -6.00
C LEU A 137 -12.58 -35.88 -5.02
N ARG A 138 -12.02 -34.81 -4.42
CA ARG A 138 -12.68 -34.06 -3.35
C ARG A 138 -13.72 -33.06 -3.84
N GLY A 139 -13.60 -32.56 -5.07
CA GLY A 139 -14.58 -31.64 -5.64
C GLY A 139 -13.96 -30.57 -6.50
N ALA A 140 -14.63 -29.42 -6.53
CA ALA A 140 -14.13 -28.20 -7.14
C ALA A 140 -13.65 -27.27 -6.02
N ASP A 141 -12.61 -26.49 -6.30
CA ASP A 141 -12.06 -25.53 -5.34
C ASP A 141 -13.14 -24.64 -4.71
N ASP A 142 -13.11 -24.56 -3.39
CA ASP A 142 -14.11 -23.85 -2.60
C ASP A 142 -13.64 -22.44 -2.23
N PHE A 143 -14.50 -21.46 -2.48
CA PHE A 143 -14.16 -20.06 -2.21
C PHE A 143 -14.17 -19.77 -0.70
N ILE A 144 -13.06 -19.32 -0.12
CA ILE A 144 -13.01 -18.97 1.31
C ILE A 144 -13.52 -17.55 1.52
N ASN A 145 -12.83 -16.55 0.98
CA ASN A 145 -13.25 -15.15 1.06
C ASN A 145 -12.38 -14.23 0.18
N ASN A 146 -12.80 -12.97 0.10
CA ASN A 146 -11.99 -11.85 -0.34
C ASN A 146 -11.78 -10.88 0.83
N PHE A 147 -10.59 -10.33 0.96
CA PHE A 147 -10.24 -9.39 2.03
C PHE A 147 -9.71 -8.08 1.46
N ASN A 148 -10.17 -6.97 2.04
CA ASN A 148 -9.69 -5.62 1.79
C ASN A 148 -8.89 -5.13 2.99
N CYS A 149 -7.57 -5.06 2.86
CA CYS A 149 -6.68 -4.57 3.91
C CYS A 149 -6.32 -3.10 3.62
N ILE A 150 -7.25 -2.19 3.93
CA ILE A 150 -7.13 -0.76 3.61
C ILE A 150 -6.17 -0.06 4.58
N PHE A 151 -5.25 0.73 4.04
CA PHE A 151 -4.31 1.56 4.80
C PHE A 151 -4.20 2.96 4.22
N SER A 152 -3.88 3.94 5.06
CA SER A 152 -3.74 5.35 4.68
C SER A 152 -2.28 5.80 4.74
N LYS A 153 -1.95 6.87 4.01
CA LYS A 153 -0.67 7.54 4.14
C LYS A 153 -0.48 8.06 5.58
N PRO A 154 0.64 7.76 6.27
CA PRO A 154 0.91 8.30 7.60
C PRO A 154 1.19 9.80 7.51
N GLY A 155 0.99 10.53 8.61
CA GLY A 155 1.26 11.97 8.67
C GLY A 155 2.75 12.32 8.46
N VAL A 156 3.65 11.40 8.79
CA VAL A 156 5.10 11.51 8.54
C VAL A 156 5.57 10.23 7.86
N ILE A 157 6.25 10.39 6.72
CA ILE A 157 6.91 9.29 5.99
C ILE A 157 8.40 9.37 6.29
N SER A 158 9.00 8.23 6.65
CA SER A 158 10.42 8.15 6.95
C SER A 158 11.29 8.35 5.71
N SER A 159 12.49 8.89 5.90
CA SER A 159 13.43 9.17 4.80
C SER A 159 14.11 7.92 4.25
N ASN A 160 14.04 6.79 4.96
CA ASN A 160 14.61 5.50 4.56
C ASN A 160 13.91 4.34 5.29
N GLU A 161 14.23 3.12 4.86
CA GLU A 161 13.67 1.87 5.39
C GLU A 161 13.98 1.66 6.88
N GLN A 162 15.21 1.94 7.30
CA GLN A 162 15.70 1.64 8.65
C GLN A 162 14.97 2.47 9.71
N SER A 163 14.58 3.69 9.36
CA SER A 163 13.82 4.60 10.21
C SER A 163 12.31 4.51 10.02
N ALA A 164 11.81 3.63 9.15
CA ALA A 164 10.39 3.48 8.86
C ALA A 164 9.70 2.62 9.93
N PRO A 165 8.87 3.18 10.82
CA PRO A 165 8.15 2.38 11.79
C PRO A 165 7.06 1.56 11.08
N TRP A 166 6.88 0.33 11.53
CA TRP A 166 5.68 -0.43 11.20
C TRP A 166 4.46 0.22 11.87
N SER A 167 3.32 0.22 11.16
CA SER A 167 2.03 0.51 11.77
C SER A 167 1.73 -0.49 12.90
N ARG A 168 0.74 -0.15 13.74
CA ARG A 168 0.09 -1.17 14.57
C ARG A 168 -0.50 -2.28 13.69
N GLU A 169 -0.72 -3.44 14.28
CA GLU A 169 -1.51 -4.50 13.67
C GLU A 169 -2.94 -3.99 13.40
N MET A 170 -3.45 -4.28 12.21
CA MET A 170 -4.76 -3.90 11.72
C MET A 170 -5.48 -5.12 11.15
N THR A 171 -6.81 -5.07 11.13
CA THR A 171 -7.68 -6.09 10.54
C THR A 171 -8.04 -5.73 9.11
N CYS A 172 -8.18 -6.72 8.25
CA CYS A 172 -8.76 -6.56 6.91
C CYS A 172 -10.28 -6.76 6.96
N ASP A 173 -11.00 -6.07 6.09
CA ASP A 173 -12.43 -6.23 5.93
C ASP A 173 -12.73 -7.42 5.02
N ALA A 174 -13.44 -8.42 5.54
CA ALA A 174 -13.92 -9.55 4.75
C ALA A 174 -15.11 -9.13 3.87
N MET A 175 -15.11 -9.53 2.60
CA MET A 175 -16.22 -9.26 1.68
C MET A 175 -17.49 -10.01 2.11
N TYR A 176 -17.34 -11.24 2.61
CA TYR A 176 -18.42 -12.05 3.15
C TYR A 176 -18.20 -12.27 4.65
N LEU A 177 -19.07 -11.71 5.48
CA LEU A 177 -18.93 -11.83 6.93
C LEU A 177 -19.22 -13.27 7.39
N GLN A 178 -18.21 -13.92 7.93
CA GLN A 178 -18.32 -15.23 8.58
C GLN A 178 -17.85 -15.14 10.03
N PRO A 179 -18.52 -15.80 10.99
CA PRO A 179 -18.13 -15.74 12.38
C PRO A 179 -16.71 -16.31 12.56
N MET A 180 -15.88 -15.57 13.28
CA MET A 180 -14.50 -15.95 13.64
C MET A 180 -13.51 -16.05 12.46
N MET A 181 -13.84 -15.51 11.29
CA MET A 181 -12.92 -15.39 10.17
C MET A 181 -12.29 -13.99 10.14
N SER A 182 -10.97 -13.89 10.30
CA SER A 182 -10.26 -12.61 10.36
C SER A 182 -8.90 -12.67 9.67
N MET A 183 -8.47 -11.56 9.09
CA MET A 183 -7.15 -11.41 8.50
C MET A 183 -6.45 -10.18 9.06
N TYR A 184 -5.14 -10.29 9.31
CA TYR A 184 -4.37 -9.25 9.99
C TYR A 184 -3.14 -8.85 9.20
N PHE A 185 -2.84 -7.56 9.21
CA PHE A 185 -1.72 -6.98 8.49
C PHE A 185 -1.12 -5.79 9.24
N LYS A 186 0.05 -5.34 8.79
CA LYS A 186 0.64 -4.04 9.13
C LYS A 186 1.37 -3.50 7.91
N TYR A 187 1.65 -2.20 7.89
CA TYR A 187 2.34 -1.57 6.77
C TYR A 187 3.39 -0.57 7.25
N ARG A 188 4.32 -0.23 6.37
CA ARG A 188 5.23 0.91 6.54
C ARG A 188 5.48 1.59 5.21
N MET A 189 5.93 2.84 5.27
CA MET A 189 6.22 3.63 4.09
C MET A 189 7.50 4.44 4.30
N PHE A 190 8.32 4.51 3.26
CA PHE A 190 9.55 5.30 3.29
C PHE A 190 9.97 5.73 1.89
N TYR A 191 10.69 6.84 1.82
CA TYR A 191 11.28 7.28 0.55
C TYR A 191 12.49 6.44 0.18
N GLN A 192 12.66 6.17 -1.11
CA GLN A 192 13.86 5.56 -1.65
C GLN A 192 14.83 6.63 -2.14
N PRO A 193 16.15 6.49 -1.86
CA PRO A 193 17.15 7.45 -2.30
C PRO A 193 17.35 7.45 -3.83
N ASN A 194 17.03 6.35 -4.51
CA ASN A 194 17.34 6.14 -5.92
C ASN A 194 16.07 6.15 -6.79
N SER A 195 16.06 6.97 -7.83
CA SER A 195 14.94 7.09 -8.78
C SER A 195 14.87 5.96 -9.83
N TRP A 196 15.81 5.01 -9.85
CA TRP A 196 15.85 3.98 -10.90
C TRP A 196 14.66 3.02 -10.87
N ALA A 197 13.93 2.95 -9.76
CA ALA A 197 12.66 2.23 -9.68
C ALA A 197 11.54 2.91 -10.50
N CYS A 198 11.79 4.11 -11.01
CA CYS A 198 10.87 4.95 -11.77
C CYS A 198 11.52 5.32 -13.11
N LYS A 199 11.50 4.38 -14.05
CA LYS A 199 11.99 4.56 -15.41
C LYS A 199 10.89 4.21 -16.41
#